data_AF-A0A8J9ZST9-F1
#
_entry.id   AF-A0A8J9ZST9-F1
#
_cell.length_a   1.000
_cell.length_b   1.000
_cell.length_c   1.000
_cell.angle_alpha   90.00
_cell.angle_beta   90.00
_cell.angle_gamma   90.00
#
_symmetry.space_group_name_H-M   'P 1'
#
loop_
_entity.id
_entity.type
_entity.pdbx_description
1 polymer ?
#
loop_
_entity_poly.entity_id
_entity_poly.type
_entity_poly.pdbx_seq_one_letter_code
_entity_poly.pdbx_strand_id
1 'polypeptide(L)'
;MSVRGLWVISPGTGENNPASILFSSHYPTVERRAAIFTGGGGNTVQMLDDVAFCNALVEELGLNRTSNKFVSWRDTCQKLSQEPVHELRLADGANLWPVLIIEQHGLLFCCLPLVEGDTTSRPPLIQVPGITAGFSLLLGILDFLGQLPKNITKSSPKFLELYNYLCHAAPFGSPLDVDPFTVTSVLLDRPDPVPKVKQPAWKPKLFKGKPQIYFAITEHIKAVQYDKKGQPDAYMVYGTVTCKTELEGVTPDVTVNLSLPAPPVGKPLENILVHPCVQSTDTQILNNCATSSHHQTATMGPYKLRFTPPLHMITLCHYTSQVRELPIRGYYQMRGEGNKVKLLVQLKLGAKVKNHFEFCELQIPFYNRGPIQTYKTTPSAGSTVLSADRRILAWNIGQKFPTKSLEVQLNATVTFADNMATPPHSLLREDPFCTGLNSYAQLYFRVSDYTQSGCYIDPRSIQVYPNTKHKSIITKEFTSSEYKIWNSHGDAQVVYTPAPTNEG
;
A
#
# COMPACT_ATOMS: atom_id res chain seq x y z
N MET A 1 10.56 -9.59 -20.42
CA MET A 1 10.48 -9.01 -19.05
C MET A 1 11.87 -8.92 -18.40
N SER A 2 12.54 -7.79 -18.57
CA SER A 2 13.88 -7.56 -17.99
C SER A 2 14.02 -6.10 -17.60
N VAL A 3 15.01 -5.78 -16.76
CA VAL A 3 15.41 -4.41 -16.42
C VAL A 3 16.78 -4.11 -17.03
N ARG A 4 16.93 -2.90 -17.56
CA ARG A 4 18.18 -2.35 -18.13
C ARG A 4 19.15 -1.95 -17.03
N GLY A 5 18.62 -1.37 -15.95
CA GLY A 5 19.38 -0.99 -14.77
C GLY A 5 18.58 -0.91 -13.48
N LEU A 6 19.31 -0.85 -12.39
CA LEU A 6 18.82 -0.82 -11.01
C LEU A 6 19.70 0.11 -10.18
N TRP A 7 19.08 0.93 -9.31
CA TRP A 7 19.77 1.84 -8.41
C TRP A 7 19.11 1.87 -7.03
N VAL A 8 19.94 2.04 -5.99
CA VAL A 8 19.51 2.46 -4.64
C VAL A 8 20.18 3.78 -4.35
N ILE A 9 19.39 4.81 -4.05
CA ILE A 9 19.86 6.20 -3.96
C ILE A 9 19.47 6.79 -2.61
N SER A 10 20.44 7.42 -1.96
CA SER A 10 20.16 8.34 -0.87
C SER A 10 19.75 9.69 -1.49
N PRO A 11 18.55 10.23 -1.21
CA PRO A 11 18.06 11.46 -1.83
C PRO A 11 18.83 12.71 -1.40
N GLY A 12 19.69 12.63 -0.39
CA GLY A 12 20.37 13.79 0.20
C GLY A 12 19.44 14.65 1.06
N THR A 13 19.99 15.66 1.74
CA THR A 13 19.23 16.57 2.62
C THR A 13 19.52 18.04 2.34
N GLY A 14 19.70 18.41 1.08
CA GLY A 14 19.98 19.78 0.63
C GLY A 14 21.40 19.97 0.08
N GLU A 15 21.79 21.22 -0.19
CA GLU A 15 23.05 21.57 -0.90
C GLU A 15 24.32 20.98 -0.27
N ASN A 16 24.37 20.87 1.07
CA ASN A 16 25.53 20.35 1.80
C ASN A 16 25.60 18.81 1.87
N ASN A 17 24.55 18.11 1.43
CA ASN A 17 24.49 16.65 1.42
C ASN A 17 23.71 16.21 0.18
N PRO A 18 24.34 16.24 -1.01
CA PRO A 18 23.66 15.95 -2.27
C PRO A 18 23.22 14.49 -2.33
N ALA A 19 22.25 14.20 -3.19
CA ALA A 19 21.85 12.84 -3.48
C ALA A 19 23.07 12.00 -3.92
N SER A 20 23.08 10.73 -3.52
CA SER A 20 24.19 9.83 -3.82
C SER A 20 23.71 8.42 -4.09
N ILE A 21 24.29 7.78 -5.11
CA ILE A 21 24.03 6.38 -5.44
C ILE A 21 24.71 5.48 -4.43
N LEU A 22 23.94 4.71 -3.67
CA LEU A 22 24.43 3.73 -2.71
C LEU A 22 24.77 2.39 -3.38
N PHE A 23 23.98 2.01 -4.39
CA PHE A 23 24.16 0.79 -5.17
C PHE A 23 23.67 1.00 -6.60
N SER A 24 24.35 0.40 -7.57
CA SER A 24 23.90 0.35 -8.96
C SER A 24 24.24 -1.00 -9.58
N SER A 25 23.38 -1.45 -10.49
CA SER A 25 23.60 -2.63 -11.32
C SER A 25 23.10 -2.36 -12.73
N HIS A 26 23.95 -2.64 -13.71
CA HIS A 26 23.71 -2.38 -15.13
C HIS A 26 23.71 -3.71 -15.88
N TYR A 27 22.80 -3.87 -16.84
CA TYR A 27 22.63 -5.12 -17.59
C TYR A 27 22.85 -4.90 -19.09
N PRO A 28 24.13 -4.92 -19.56
CA PRO A 28 24.47 -4.63 -20.96
C PRO A 28 23.77 -5.52 -21.99
N THR A 29 23.45 -6.77 -21.62
CA THR A 29 22.70 -7.69 -22.49
C THR A 29 21.27 -7.21 -22.72
N VAL A 30 20.63 -6.63 -21.71
CA VAL A 30 19.29 -6.04 -21.81
C VAL A 30 19.34 -4.71 -22.55
N GLU A 31 20.39 -3.92 -22.35
CA GLU A 31 20.62 -2.68 -23.10
C GLU A 31 20.74 -2.94 -24.60
N ARG A 32 21.51 -3.97 -24.98
CA ARG A 32 21.62 -4.40 -26.38
C ARG A 32 20.28 -4.84 -26.95
N ARG A 33 19.43 -5.52 -26.16
CA ARG A 33 18.07 -5.89 -26.58
C ARG A 33 17.20 -4.67 -26.80
N ALA A 34 17.28 -3.64 -25.95
CA ALA A 34 16.57 -2.38 -26.13
C ALA A 34 16.93 -1.70 -27.46
N ALA A 35 18.23 -1.65 -27.79
CA ALA A 35 18.71 -1.11 -29.06
C ALA A 35 18.19 -1.89 -30.29
N ILE A 36 18.04 -3.21 -30.17
CA ILE A 36 17.47 -4.06 -31.23
C ILE A 36 15.98 -3.77 -31.44
N PHE A 37 15.19 -3.67 -30.34
CA PHE A 37 13.75 -3.41 -30.44
C PHE A 37 13.42 -2.04 -31.07
N THR A 38 14.36 -1.10 -31.01
CA THR A 38 14.23 0.22 -31.65
C THR A 38 14.84 0.32 -33.03
N GLY A 39 15.19 -0.82 -33.65
CA GLY A 39 15.63 -0.89 -35.04
C GLY A 39 16.97 -0.17 -35.32
N GLY A 40 17.80 0.07 -34.30
CA GLY A 40 19.05 0.83 -34.44
C GLY A 40 18.86 2.32 -34.77
N GLY A 41 17.63 2.79 -34.94
CA GLY A 41 17.30 4.18 -35.23
C GLY A 41 16.97 4.95 -33.95
N GLY A 42 17.99 5.55 -33.32
CA GLY A 42 17.96 6.78 -32.50
C GLY A 42 16.96 6.98 -31.34
N ASN A 43 15.87 6.23 -31.21
CA ASN A 43 14.79 6.51 -30.27
C ASN A 43 14.94 5.80 -28.91
N THR A 44 15.80 4.78 -28.78
CA THR A 44 16.22 4.31 -27.45
C THR A 44 17.27 5.26 -26.92
N VAL A 45 16.89 6.04 -25.92
CA VAL A 45 17.83 6.76 -25.07
C VAL A 45 18.76 5.74 -24.41
N GLN A 46 20.06 5.84 -24.70
CA GLN A 46 21.07 4.96 -24.12
C GLN A 46 21.08 5.07 -22.59
N MET A 47 21.44 3.97 -21.95
CA MET A 47 21.62 3.95 -20.51
C MET A 47 22.68 4.97 -20.08
N LEU A 48 22.31 5.81 -19.11
CA LEU A 48 23.18 6.86 -18.56
C LEU A 48 24.27 6.28 -17.68
N ASP A 49 25.36 7.04 -17.52
CA ASP A 49 26.19 6.85 -16.34
C ASP A 49 25.39 7.16 -15.06
N ASP A 50 25.86 6.58 -13.96
CA ASP A 50 25.23 6.69 -12.64
C ASP A 50 25.01 8.15 -12.20
N VAL A 51 25.96 9.04 -12.45
CA VAL A 51 25.88 10.44 -12.01
C VAL A 51 24.81 11.18 -12.81
N ALA A 52 24.79 11.00 -14.13
CA ALA A 52 23.79 11.58 -15.00
C ALA A 52 22.37 11.10 -14.67
N PHE A 53 22.19 9.80 -14.37
CA PHE A 53 20.92 9.26 -13.91
C PHE A 53 20.46 9.90 -12.59
N CYS A 54 21.37 9.99 -11.61
CA CYS A 54 21.04 10.54 -10.30
C CYS A 54 20.64 12.02 -10.39
N ASN A 55 21.33 12.82 -11.22
CA ASN A 55 20.99 14.22 -11.43
C ASN A 55 19.60 14.39 -12.07
N ALA A 56 19.31 13.64 -13.14
CA ALA A 56 18.00 13.69 -13.80
C ALA A 56 16.86 13.28 -12.86
N LEU A 57 17.08 12.26 -12.03
CA LEU A 57 16.14 11.80 -11.01
C LEU A 57 15.84 12.89 -9.97
N VAL A 58 16.89 13.51 -9.43
CA VAL A 58 16.77 14.55 -8.41
C VAL A 58 16.07 15.80 -8.93
N GLU A 59 16.31 16.15 -10.19
CA GLU A 59 15.62 17.25 -10.85
C GLU A 59 14.13 16.98 -11.02
N GLU A 60 13.77 15.80 -11.53
CA GLU A 60 12.38 15.35 -11.73
C GLU A 60 11.61 15.28 -10.40
N LEU A 61 12.23 14.74 -9.34
CA LEU A 61 11.61 14.67 -8.01
C LEU A 61 11.68 16.00 -7.24
N GLY A 62 12.43 16.98 -7.75
CA GLY A 62 12.57 18.29 -7.13
C GLY A 62 13.29 18.27 -5.76
N LEU A 63 14.22 17.34 -5.54
CA LEU A 63 14.87 17.13 -4.23
C LEU A 63 15.96 18.19 -3.90
N ASN A 64 16.62 18.76 -4.91
CA ASN A 64 17.67 19.78 -4.75
C ASN A 64 17.17 21.21 -5.01
N ARG A 65 15.97 21.57 -4.51
CA ARG A 65 15.42 22.93 -4.69
C ARG A 65 16.25 23.96 -3.92
N THR A 66 17.01 24.77 -4.64
CA THR A 66 17.68 25.97 -4.12
C THR A 66 16.80 27.22 -4.24
N SER A 67 15.77 27.18 -5.10
CA SER A 67 14.79 28.26 -5.27
C SER A 67 13.36 27.73 -5.43
N ASN A 68 12.38 28.47 -4.93
CA ASN A 68 10.93 28.20 -5.08
C ASN A 68 10.42 28.53 -6.51
N LYS A 69 11.28 28.44 -7.53
CA LYS A 69 10.89 28.73 -8.92
C LYS A 69 10.12 27.54 -9.49
N PHE A 70 8.92 27.83 -9.97
CA PHE A 70 8.08 26.89 -10.70
C PHE A 70 8.77 26.46 -12.00
N VAL A 71 8.93 25.16 -12.20
CA VAL A 71 9.49 24.54 -13.40
C VAL A 71 8.36 23.92 -14.20
N SER A 72 7.95 24.58 -15.28
CA SER A 72 6.71 24.24 -16.00
C SER A 72 6.60 22.80 -16.48
N TRP A 73 7.70 22.13 -16.84
CA TRP A 73 7.66 20.75 -17.33
C TRP A 73 7.58 19.71 -16.19
N ARG A 74 7.94 20.09 -14.96
CA ARG A 74 7.96 19.24 -13.77
C ARG A 74 6.77 19.51 -12.85
N ASP A 75 6.56 20.78 -12.53
CA ASP A 75 5.66 21.23 -11.45
C ASP A 75 4.22 21.47 -11.94
N THR A 76 3.93 21.32 -13.24
CA THR A 76 2.60 21.56 -13.79
C THR A 76 1.58 20.51 -13.35
N CYS A 77 0.39 20.94 -12.95
CA CYS A 77 -0.74 20.04 -12.67
C CYS A 77 -1.35 19.41 -13.94
N GLN A 78 -0.88 19.79 -15.13
CA GLN A 78 -1.30 19.19 -16.40
C GLN A 78 -0.54 17.89 -16.72
N LYS A 79 0.58 17.64 -16.04
CA LYS A 79 1.36 16.41 -16.23
C LYS A 79 0.55 15.25 -15.65
N LEU A 80 0.32 14.21 -16.47
CA LEU A 80 -0.31 12.99 -15.99
C LEU A 80 0.62 12.30 -14.99
N SER A 81 0.20 12.23 -13.73
CA SER A 81 0.91 11.47 -12.70
C SER A 81 0.58 9.98 -12.89
N GLN A 82 1.62 9.16 -13.07
CA GLN A 82 1.52 7.72 -13.27
C GLN A 82 2.35 6.95 -12.24
N GLU A 83 2.38 7.43 -11.00
CA GLU A 83 3.10 6.80 -9.88
C GLU A 83 2.88 5.27 -9.85
N PRO A 84 3.95 4.46 -9.69
CA PRO A 84 5.35 4.83 -9.42
C PRO A 84 6.22 4.97 -10.68
N VAL A 85 5.62 5.20 -11.85
CA VAL A 85 6.33 5.31 -13.14
C VAL A 85 6.56 6.76 -13.51
N HIS A 86 7.83 7.09 -13.79
CA HIS A 86 8.29 8.43 -14.13
C HIS A 86 8.99 8.47 -15.48
N GLU A 87 9.12 9.68 -15.97
CA GLU A 87 9.91 10.06 -17.13
C GLU A 87 11.01 11.01 -16.66
N LEU A 88 12.27 10.66 -16.90
CA LEU A 88 13.39 11.52 -16.53
C LEU A 88 13.85 12.31 -17.76
N ARG A 89 13.86 13.63 -17.65
CA ARG A 89 14.41 14.50 -18.69
C ARG A 89 15.92 14.58 -18.55
N LEU A 90 16.62 14.40 -19.67
CA LEU A 90 18.07 14.40 -19.74
C LEU A 90 18.63 15.79 -20.12
N ALA A 91 19.92 15.98 -19.87
CA ALA A 91 20.62 17.23 -20.16
C ALA A 91 20.64 17.58 -21.67
N ASP A 92 20.62 16.57 -22.54
CA ASP A 92 20.54 16.73 -24.00
C ASP A 92 19.09 16.95 -24.50
N GLY A 93 18.11 16.96 -23.59
CA GLY A 93 16.70 17.13 -23.89
C GLY A 93 15.95 15.84 -24.25
N ALA A 94 16.63 14.70 -24.32
CA ALA A 94 15.98 13.40 -24.47
C ALA A 94 15.29 12.97 -23.16
N ASN A 95 14.38 11.99 -23.24
CA ASN A 95 13.63 11.52 -22.08
C ASN A 95 13.82 10.02 -21.87
N LEU A 96 14.29 9.65 -20.68
CA LEU A 96 14.42 8.26 -20.25
C LEU A 96 13.11 7.79 -19.63
N TRP A 97 12.52 6.76 -20.24
CA TRP A 97 11.22 6.22 -19.83
C TRP A 97 11.12 4.73 -20.20
N PRO A 98 10.39 3.91 -19.41
CA PRO A 98 9.81 4.21 -18.10
C PRO A 98 10.85 4.04 -16.99
N VAL A 99 10.83 4.90 -15.96
CA VAL A 99 11.64 4.71 -14.74
C VAL A 99 10.72 4.44 -13.57
N LEU A 100 10.88 3.29 -12.93
CA LEU A 100 10.17 2.97 -11.69
C LEU A 100 10.91 3.57 -10.50
N ILE A 101 10.19 4.24 -9.61
CA ILE A 101 10.74 4.85 -8.40
C ILE A 101 9.86 4.47 -7.21
N ILE A 102 10.46 3.88 -6.18
CA ILE A 102 9.80 3.64 -4.89
C ILE A 102 10.60 4.34 -3.81
N GLU A 103 9.97 5.23 -3.06
CA GLU A 103 10.56 5.82 -1.86
C GLU A 103 10.18 4.96 -0.65
N GLN A 104 11.18 4.46 0.08
CA GLN A 104 10.96 3.69 1.29
C GLN A 104 12.15 3.83 2.25
N HIS A 105 11.88 3.95 3.54
CA HIS A 105 12.91 4.13 4.58
C HIS A 105 13.85 5.34 4.35
N GLY A 106 13.38 6.37 3.63
CA GLY A 106 14.18 7.55 3.28
C GLY A 106 15.22 7.31 2.18
N LEU A 107 15.07 6.22 1.41
CA LEU A 107 15.87 5.90 0.23
C LEU A 107 14.97 5.78 -0.99
N LEU A 108 15.55 6.00 -2.16
CA LEU A 108 14.91 5.79 -3.46
C LEU A 108 15.41 4.48 -4.07
N PHE A 109 14.48 3.64 -4.47
CA PHE A 109 14.72 2.39 -5.16
C PHE A 109 14.23 2.55 -6.59
N CYS A 110 15.15 2.46 -7.55
CA CYS A 110 14.86 2.78 -8.93
C CYS A 110 15.23 1.62 -9.86
N CYS A 111 14.41 1.37 -10.87
CA CYS A 111 14.84 0.53 -11.99
C CYS A 111 14.34 1.09 -13.33
N LEU A 112 15.03 0.72 -14.39
CA LEU A 112 14.70 1.07 -15.77
C LEU A 112 14.24 -0.20 -16.50
N PRO A 113 12.92 -0.48 -16.59
CA PRO A 113 12.41 -1.59 -17.36
C PRO A 113 12.77 -1.57 -18.84
N LEU A 114 12.88 -2.76 -19.43
CA LEU A 114 12.88 -2.94 -20.88
C LEU A 114 11.45 -2.79 -21.42
N VAL A 115 11.29 -1.92 -22.42
CA VAL A 115 10.08 -1.85 -23.26
C VAL A 115 10.30 -2.75 -24.48
N GLU A 116 9.46 -3.76 -24.64
CA GLU A 116 9.53 -4.73 -25.74
C GLU A 116 8.48 -4.31 -26.81
N GLY A 117 8.87 -4.27 -28.10
CA GLY A 117 7.97 -3.94 -29.21
C GLY A 117 8.49 -2.83 -30.14
N ASP A 118 7.80 -2.61 -31.28
CA ASP A 118 8.08 -1.50 -32.20
C ASP A 118 7.56 -0.19 -31.58
N THR A 119 8.47 0.72 -31.23
CA THR A 119 8.19 1.91 -30.42
C THR A 119 8.04 3.17 -31.28
N THR A 120 7.25 3.07 -32.35
CA THR A 120 6.79 4.27 -33.08
C THR A 120 5.93 5.18 -32.20
N SER A 121 5.28 4.63 -31.17
CA SER A 121 4.58 5.37 -30.11
C SER A 121 4.71 4.66 -28.75
N ARG A 122 4.52 5.39 -27.65
CA ARG A 122 4.61 4.82 -26.29
C ARG A 122 3.40 3.93 -26.00
N PRO A 123 3.60 2.65 -25.66
CA PRO A 123 2.48 1.79 -25.27
C PRO A 123 1.90 2.21 -23.91
N PRO A 124 0.60 1.96 -23.65
CA PRO A 124 0.03 2.09 -22.31
C PRO A 124 0.82 1.29 -21.28
N LEU A 125 1.00 1.82 -20.06
CA LEU A 125 1.83 1.18 -19.02
C LEU A 125 1.41 -0.27 -18.70
N ILE A 126 0.10 -0.55 -18.72
CA ILE A 126 -0.43 -1.89 -18.48
C ILE A 126 0.01 -2.92 -19.54
N GLN A 127 0.42 -2.46 -20.72
CA GLN A 127 0.93 -3.28 -21.82
C GLN A 127 2.46 -3.39 -21.81
N VAL A 128 3.14 -2.92 -20.77
CA VAL A 128 4.61 -3.02 -20.63
C VAL A 128 4.95 -4.02 -19.52
N PRO A 129 5.14 -5.32 -19.84
CA PRO A 129 5.42 -6.35 -18.85
C PRO A 129 6.67 -6.07 -18.00
N GLY A 130 7.65 -5.34 -18.55
CA GLY A 130 8.84 -4.91 -17.83
C GLY A 130 8.54 -4.04 -16.60
N ILE A 131 7.43 -3.29 -16.61
CA ILE A 131 7.02 -2.46 -15.47
C ILE A 131 6.63 -3.35 -14.30
N THR A 132 5.74 -4.32 -14.52
CA THR A 132 5.34 -5.27 -13.47
C THR A 132 6.53 -6.05 -12.94
N ALA A 133 7.40 -6.55 -13.82
CA ALA A 133 8.60 -7.29 -13.43
C ALA A 133 9.59 -6.42 -12.63
N GLY A 134 9.82 -5.17 -13.07
CA GLY A 134 10.68 -4.22 -12.37
C GLY A 134 10.11 -3.83 -11.01
N PHE A 135 8.80 -3.61 -10.92
CA PHE A 135 8.14 -3.26 -9.66
C PHE A 135 8.25 -4.41 -8.64
N SER A 136 7.98 -5.65 -9.06
CA SER A 136 8.19 -6.83 -8.22
C SER A 136 9.64 -6.99 -7.76
N LEU A 137 10.62 -6.72 -8.65
CA LEU A 137 12.04 -6.74 -8.29
C LEU A 137 12.38 -5.70 -7.22
N LEU A 138 11.89 -4.46 -7.37
CA LEU A 138 12.12 -3.41 -6.38
C LEU A 138 11.51 -3.77 -5.00
N LEU A 139 10.30 -4.35 -4.98
CA LEU A 139 9.69 -4.84 -3.74
C LEU A 139 10.51 -5.97 -3.09
N GLY A 140 11.00 -6.93 -3.87
CA GLY A 140 11.88 -7.99 -3.36
C GLY A 140 13.18 -7.46 -2.77
N ILE A 141 13.79 -6.45 -3.42
CA ILE A 141 14.99 -5.76 -2.91
C ILE A 141 14.69 -5.03 -1.60
N LEU A 142 13.55 -4.34 -1.52
CA LEU A 142 13.09 -3.65 -0.32
C LEU A 142 12.94 -4.61 0.85
N ASP A 143 12.28 -5.75 0.64
CA ASP A 143 12.08 -6.77 1.66
C ASP A 143 13.41 -7.44 2.07
N PHE A 144 14.33 -7.66 1.12
CA PHE A 144 15.65 -8.22 1.39
C PHE A 144 16.55 -7.30 2.22
N LEU A 145 16.60 -6.01 1.88
CA LEU A 145 17.43 -5.03 2.59
C LEU A 145 16.81 -4.61 3.92
N GLY A 146 15.47 -4.59 4.00
CA GLY A 146 14.73 -4.10 5.15
C GLY A 146 15.02 -2.63 5.47
N GLN A 147 14.94 -2.28 6.75
CA GLN A 147 15.29 -0.94 7.22
C GLN A 147 16.82 -0.81 7.35
N LEU A 148 17.40 0.09 6.55
CA LEU A 148 18.82 0.39 6.59
C LEU A 148 19.14 1.53 7.59
N PRO A 149 20.35 1.56 8.18
CA PRO A 149 20.81 2.68 8.99
C PRO A 149 20.80 4.01 8.20
N LYS A 150 20.50 5.13 8.88
CA LYS A 150 20.45 6.45 8.24
C LYS A 150 21.79 6.91 7.64
N ASN A 151 22.91 6.43 8.19
CA ASN A 151 24.28 6.74 7.76
C ASN A 151 24.87 5.67 6.84
N ILE A 152 24.03 4.90 6.15
CA ILE A 152 24.48 3.88 5.22
C ILE A 152 25.33 4.49 4.11
N THR A 153 26.43 3.83 3.75
CA THR A 153 27.33 4.25 2.67
C THR A 153 27.43 3.16 1.60
N LYS A 154 27.97 3.52 0.44
CA LYS A 154 28.20 2.59 -0.68
C LYS A 154 29.02 1.36 -0.30
N SER A 155 29.90 1.49 0.69
CA SER A 155 30.80 0.42 1.17
C SER A 155 30.14 -0.55 2.16
N SER A 156 28.83 -0.42 2.40
CA SER A 156 28.14 -1.32 3.31
C SER A 156 28.16 -2.77 2.80
N PRO A 157 28.44 -3.77 3.68
CA PRO A 157 28.37 -5.18 3.29
C PRO A 157 26.98 -5.60 2.81
N LYS A 158 25.92 -4.87 3.20
CA LYS A 158 24.55 -5.10 2.71
C LYS A 158 24.41 -4.98 1.20
N PHE A 159 25.19 -4.12 0.56
CA PHE A 159 25.15 -3.97 -0.90
C PHE A 159 25.92 -5.08 -1.62
N LEU A 160 26.92 -5.69 -0.98
CA LEU A 160 27.55 -6.91 -1.48
C LEU A 160 26.59 -8.11 -1.34
N GLU A 161 25.88 -8.22 -0.22
CA GLU A 161 24.80 -9.21 -0.05
C GLU A 161 23.70 -9.03 -1.11
N LEU A 162 23.31 -7.77 -1.38
CA LEU A 162 22.33 -7.43 -2.42
C LEU A 162 22.79 -7.89 -3.81
N TYR A 163 24.06 -7.67 -4.15
CA TYR A 163 24.61 -8.14 -5.42
C TYR A 163 24.48 -9.67 -5.55
N ASN A 164 24.83 -10.42 -4.51
CA ASN A 164 24.70 -11.88 -4.49
C ASN A 164 23.23 -12.35 -4.59
N TYR A 165 22.33 -11.64 -3.92
CA TYR A 165 20.89 -11.83 -4.04
C TYR A 165 20.42 -11.63 -5.49
N LEU A 166 20.82 -10.52 -6.14
CA LEU A 166 20.42 -10.21 -7.52
C LEU A 166 20.94 -11.23 -8.54
N CYS A 167 22.12 -11.81 -8.32
CA CYS A 167 22.64 -12.89 -9.17
C CYS A 167 21.72 -14.12 -9.23
N HIS A 168 20.91 -14.36 -8.19
CA HIS A 168 19.93 -15.45 -8.15
C HIS A 168 18.52 -14.97 -8.45
N ALA A 169 18.15 -13.81 -7.91
CA ALA A 169 16.80 -13.28 -8.02
C ALA A 169 16.48 -12.73 -9.41
N ALA A 170 17.45 -12.07 -10.04
CA ALA A 170 17.31 -11.44 -11.36
C ALA A 170 18.58 -11.57 -12.21
N PRO A 171 19.01 -12.80 -12.53
CA PRO A 171 20.20 -13.03 -13.34
C PRO A 171 20.11 -12.29 -14.68
N PHE A 172 21.18 -11.59 -15.05
CA PHE A 172 21.26 -10.77 -16.26
C PHE A 172 20.10 -9.77 -16.42
N GLY A 173 19.54 -9.28 -15.29
CA GLY A 173 18.47 -8.29 -15.28
C GLY A 173 17.09 -8.87 -15.56
N SER A 174 16.92 -10.20 -15.53
CA SER A 174 15.62 -10.85 -15.74
C SER A 174 15.12 -11.43 -14.41
N PRO A 175 14.13 -10.80 -13.75
CA PRO A 175 13.56 -11.32 -12.51
C PRO A 175 13.02 -12.74 -12.70
N LEU A 176 13.46 -13.67 -11.83
CA LEU A 176 13.03 -15.06 -11.79
C LEU A 176 12.26 -15.36 -10.51
N ASP A 177 12.92 -15.17 -9.37
CA ASP A 177 12.34 -15.32 -8.03
C ASP A 177 12.88 -14.21 -7.14
N VAL A 178 12.01 -13.28 -6.77
CA VAL A 178 12.37 -12.09 -6.00
C VAL A 178 12.05 -12.25 -4.51
N ASP A 179 11.57 -13.42 -4.08
CA ASP A 179 11.27 -13.69 -2.67
C ASP A 179 12.57 -13.79 -1.84
N PRO A 180 12.83 -12.88 -0.89
CA PRO A 180 14.08 -12.87 -0.13
C PRO A 180 14.31 -14.15 0.67
N PHE A 181 13.25 -14.76 1.20
CA PHE A 181 13.35 -15.98 1.99
C PHE A 181 13.81 -17.16 1.12
N THR A 182 13.21 -17.32 -0.05
CA THR A 182 13.55 -18.37 -1.01
C THR A 182 14.98 -18.20 -1.52
N VAL A 183 15.34 -17.00 -1.99
CA VAL A 183 16.68 -16.72 -2.52
C VAL A 183 17.77 -16.89 -1.44
N THR A 184 17.54 -16.37 -0.24
CA THR A 184 18.50 -16.53 0.87
C THR A 184 18.66 -17.99 1.28
N SER A 185 17.58 -18.77 1.23
CA SER A 185 17.63 -20.21 1.51
C SER A 185 18.51 -20.95 0.52
N VAL A 186 18.46 -20.57 -0.76
CA VAL A 186 19.31 -21.12 -1.83
C VAL A 186 20.77 -20.69 -1.66
N LEU A 187 21.02 -19.41 -1.35
CA LEU A 187 22.36 -18.87 -1.16
C LEU A 187 23.14 -19.52 0.00
N LEU A 188 22.43 -19.87 1.08
CA LEU A 188 23.03 -20.49 2.26
C LEU A 188 23.23 -22.00 2.13
N ASP A 189 22.59 -22.65 1.16
CA ASP A 189 22.73 -24.09 0.98
C ASP A 189 24.03 -24.44 0.25
N ARG A 190 24.62 -25.55 0.68
CA ARG A 190 25.61 -26.25 -0.15
C ARG A 190 24.87 -26.86 -1.33
N PRO A 191 25.47 -26.97 -2.53
CA PRO A 191 24.84 -27.63 -3.66
C PRO A 191 24.49 -29.07 -3.26
N ASP A 192 23.23 -29.29 -2.91
CA ASP A 192 22.70 -30.63 -2.67
C ASP A 192 22.52 -31.34 -4.01
N PRO A 193 22.71 -32.67 -4.07
CA PRO A 193 22.41 -33.43 -5.27
C PRO A 193 20.95 -33.19 -5.66
N VAL A 194 20.72 -32.99 -6.97
CA VAL A 194 19.41 -32.72 -7.59
C VAL A 194 18.30 -33.47 -6.85
N PRO A 195 17.27 -32.77 -6.31
CA PRO A 195 16.19 -33.41 -5.57
C PRO A 195 15.59 -34.57 -6.37
N LYS A 196 15.55 -35.76 -5.77
CA LYS A 196 14.94 -36.95 -6.41
C LYS A 196 13.44 -36.78 -6.70
N VAL A 197 12.81 -35.76 -6.12
CA VAL A 197 11.38 -35.45 -6.22
C VAL A 197 11.23 -33.98 -6.63
N LYS A 198 10.35 -33.71 -7.60
CA LYS A 198 10.04 -32.34 -8.07
C LYS A 198 9.53 -31.49 -6.91
N GLN A 199 10.20 -30.37 -6.63
CA GLN A 199 9.80 -29.40 -5.61
C GLN A 199 9.36 -28.09 -6.28
N PRO A 200 8.37 -27.36 -5.72
CA PRO A 200 8.07 -26.01 -6.18
C PRO A 200 9.24 -25.05 -5.93
N ALA A 201 9.45 -24.10 -6.83
CA ALA A 201 10.57 -23.15 -6.73
C ALA A 201 10.53 -22.33 -5.43
N TRP A 202 9.33 -21.92 -4.99
CA TRP A 202 9.09 -21.17 -3.74
C TRP A 202 9.17 -22.00 -2.46
N LYS A 203 9.56 -23.28 -2.54
CA LYS A 203 9.76 -24.16 -1.38
C LYS A 203 11.06 -24.96 -1.51
N PRO A 204 12.22 -24.29 -1.42
CA PRO A 204 13.53 -24.94 -1.59
C PRO A 204 13.92 -25.84 -0.41
N LYS A 205 13.26 -25.68 0.75
CA LYS A 205 13.55 -26.43 1.99
C LYS A 205 12.34 -27.18 2.50
N LEU A 206 12.61 -28.28 3.21
CA LEU A 206 11.59 -29.03 3.92
C LEU A 206 11.49 -28.51 5.36
N PHE A 207 10.26 -28.29 5.81
CA PHE A 207 10.00 -28.00 7.21
C PHE A 207 10.32 -29.21 8.08
N LYS A 208 10.95 -28.97 9.24
CA LYS A 208 11.18 -29.96 10.30
C LYS A 208 10.66 -29.39 11.61
N GLY A 209 9.65 -30.01 12.22
CA GLY A 209 9.07 -29.50 13.45
C GLY A 209 7.61 -29.90 13.65
N LYS A 210 6.97 -29.34 14.67
CA LYS A 210 5.57 -29.63 14.96
C LYS A 210 4.66 -29.00 13.90
N PRO A 211 3.76 -29.77 13.26
CA PRO A 211 2.90 -29.23 12.22
C PRO A 211 1.93 -28.16 12.74
N GLN A 212 1.98 -26.97 12.15
CA GLN A 212 1.14 -25.83 12.52
C GLN A 212 0.71 -25.03 11.30
N ILE A 213 -0.53 -24.54 11.30
CA ILE A 213 -1.07 -23.65 10.28
C ILE A 213 -1.59 -22.40 10.98
N TYR A 214 -1.17 -21.25 10.50
CA TYR A 214 -1.62 -19.95 10.95
C TYR A 214 -2.29 -19.21 9.80
N PHE A 215 -3.46 -18.64 10.08
CA PHE A 215 -4.14 -17.69 9.21
C PHE A 215 -4.47 -16.41 9.98
N ALA A 216 -4.34 -15.27 9.31
CA ALA A 216 -4.88 -14.01 9.80
C ALA A 216 -5.73 -13.34 8.72
N ILE A 217 -6.94 -12.93 9.08
CA ILE A 217 -7.79 -12.09 8.25
C ILE A 217 -7.70 -10.67 8.80
N THR A 218 -7.08 -9.76 8.06
CA THR A 218 -6.99 -8.36 8.42
C THR A 218 -7.83 -7.55 7.43
N GLU A 219 -8.82 -6.84 7.95
CA GLU A 219 -9.64 -5.93 7.15
C GLU A 219 -9.32 -4.47 7.47
N HIS A 220 -9.24 -3.67 6.42
CA HIS A 220 -9.09 -2.23 6.49
C HIS A 220 -10.32 -1.55 5.89
N ILE A 221 -10.83 -0.51 6.54
CA ILE A 221 -11.88 0.33 5.95
C ILE A 221 -11.33 1.70 5.57
N LYS A 222 -11.61 2.08 4.32
CA LYS A 222 -11.56 3.47 3.86
C LYS A 222 -12.99 4.02 3.87
N ALA A 223 -13.17 5.21 4.40
CA ALA A 223 -14.45 5.90 4.41
C ALA A 223 -14.28 7.41 4.29
N VAL A 224 -15.16 8.03 3.53
CA VAL A 224 -15.32 9.48 3.46
C VAL A 224 -16.77 9.80 3.72
N GLN A 225 -17.01 10.52 4.82
CA GLN A 225 -18.34 10.96 5.24
C GLN A 225 -18.49 12.46 5.00
N TYR A 226 -19.56 12.86 4.34
CA TYR A 226 -19.77 14.26 3.94
C TYR A 226 -20.85 14.95 4.75
N ASP A 227 -21.85 14.19 5.23
CA ASP A 227 -23.00 14.73 5.95
C ASP A 227 -23.68 15.90 5.18
N LYS A 228 -23.72 15.80 3.85
CA LYS A 228 -24.35 16.78 2.96
C LYS A 228 -25.49 16.14 2.18
N LYS A 229 -26.62 16.83 2.12
CA LYS A 229 -27.77 16.38 1.33
C LYS A 229 -27.38 16.27 -0.15
N GLY A 230 -27.65 15.12 -0.76
CA GLY A 230 -27.34 14.86 -2.16
C GLY A 230 -25.91 14.35 -2.41
N GLN A 231 -25.07 14.25 -1.38
CA GLN A 231 -23.73 13.70 -1.48
C GLN A 231 -23.62 12.46 -0.58
N PRO A 232 -23.69 11.25 -1.15
CA PRO A 232 -23.60 10.02 -0.37
C PRO A 232 -22.18 9.83 0.16
N ASP A 233 -22.08 9.27 1.37
CA ASP A 233 -20.81 8.80 1.91
C ASP A 233 -20.24 7.69 1.02
N ALA A 234 -18.91 7.62 0.91
CA ALA A 234 -18.22 6.61 0.14
C ALA A 234 -17.33 5.78 1.06
N TYR A 235 -17.39 4.45 0.97
CA TYR A 235 -16.56 3.57 1.79
C TYR A 235 -16.35 2.21 1.13
N MET A 236 -15.23 1.58 1.46
CA MET A 236 -14.82 0.28 0.92
C MET A 236 -14.03 -0.47 1.98
N VAL A 237 -14.26 -1.79 2.07
CA VAL A 237 -13.45 -2.68 2.89
C VAL A 237 -12.44 -3.42 2.02
N TYR A 238 -11.20 -3.46 2.47
CA TYR A 238 -10.09 -4.19 1.86
C TYR A 238 -9.63 -5.25 2.84
N GLY A 239 -9.76 -6.52 2.47
CA GLY A 239 -9.32 -7.64 3.26
C GLY A 239 -8.01 -8.22 2.76
N THR A 240 -7.19 -8.69 3.69
CA THR A 240 -5.96 -9.44 3.43
C THR A 240 -6.00 -10.72 4.24
N VAL A 241 -5.79 -11.85 3.58
CA VAL A 241 -5.61 -13.15 4.24
C VAL A 241 -4.13 -13.50 4.19
N THR A 242 -3.49 -13.50 5.34
CA THR A 242 -2.11 -13.98 5.47
C THR A 242 -2.08 -15.41 5.98
N CYS A 243 -1.06 -16.16 5.59
CA CYS A 243 -0.88 -17.53 5.96
C CYS A 243 0.59 -17.83 6.28
N LYS A 244 0.82 -18.62 7.32
CA LYS A 244 2.10 -19.29 7.57
C LYS A 244 1.82 -20.76 7.82
N THR A 245 2.48 -21.63 7.06
CA THR A 245 2.30 -23.07 7.20
C THR A 245 3.63 -23.75 7.51
N GLU A 246 3.63 -24.45 8.62
CA GLU A 246 4.74 -25.22 9.13
C GLU A 246 4.33 -26.69 8.97
N LEU A 247 4.49 -27.24 7.77
CA LEU A 247 4.03 -28.59 7.40
C LEU A 247 5.17 -29.42 6.81
N GLU A 248 5.33 -30.63 7.32
CA GLU A 248 6.31 -31.60 6.83
C GLU A 248 5.97 -32.09 5.41
N GLY A 249 6.97 -32.59 4.70
CA GLY A 249 6.83 -33.14 3.35
C GLY A 249 7.16 -32.17 2.22
N VAL A 250 7.35 -32.75 1.03
CA VAL A 250 7.84 -32.03 -0.17
C VAL A 250 6.76 -31.10 -0.75
N THR A 251 5.53 -31.60 -0.89
CA THR A 251 4.40 -30.86 -1.45
C THR A 251 3.15 -30.99 -0.57
N PRO A 252 3.16 -30.45 0.67
CA PRO A 252 1.94 -30.37 1.44
C PRO A 252 0.98 -29.43 0.72
N ASP A 253 -0.21 -29.90 0.49
CA ASP A 253 -1.26 -29.21 -0.23
C ASP A 253 -2.34 -28.82 0.77
N VAL A 254 -2.56 -27.52 0.91
CA VAL A 254 -3.47 -26.93 1.88
C VAL A 254 -4.68 -26.40 1.14
N THR A 255 -5.87 -26.79 1.59
CA THR A 255 -7.13 -26.23 1.13
C THR A 255 -7.78 -25.47 2.27
N VAL A 256 -8.11 -24.20 2.04
CA VAL A 256 -8.85 -23.35 2.98
C VAL A 256 -10.09 -22.77 2.30
N ASN A 257 -11.14 -22.56 3.09
CA ASN A 257 -12.37 -21.94 2.64
C ASN A 257 -12.55 -20.59 3.34
N LEU A 258 -12.67 -19.51 2.56
CA LEU A 258 -13.16 -18.23 3.08
C LEU A 258 -14.68 -18.23 3.01
N SER A 259 -15.33 -18.18 4.15
CA SER A 259 -16.79 -18.23 4.27
C SER A 259 -17.34 -16.89 4.69
N LEU A 260 -18.59 -16.63 4.33
CA LEU A 260 -19.36 -15.44 4.70
C LEU A 260 -20.63 -15.84 5.43
N PRO A 261 -21.24 -14.92 6.22
CA PRO A 261 -22.55 -15.15 6.80
C PRO A 261 -23.60 -15.40 5.71
N ALA A 262 -24.63 -16.20 6.02
CA ALA A 262 -25.71 -16.46 5.08
C ALA A 262 -26.42 -15.15 4.65
N PRO A 263 -26.95 -15.08 3.41
CA PRO A 263 -27.80 -13.98 2.99
C PRO A 263 -29.00 -13.79 3.93
N PRO A 264 -29.46 -12.53 4.15
CA PRO A 264 -29.01 -11.30 3.50
C PRO A 264 -27.77 -10.67 4.17
N VAL A 265 -27.24 -11.23 5.27
CA VAL A 265 -26.20 -10.55 6.06
C VAL A 265 -24.86 -10.48 5.33
N GLY A 266 -24.39 -11.60 4.78
CA GLY A 266 -23.17 -11.64 3.99
C GLY A 266 -23.38 -11.01 2.61
N LYS A 267 -22.35 -10.30 2.14
CA LYS A 267 -22.22 -9.86 0.75
C LYS A 267 -21.00 -10.55 0.14
N PRO A 268 -21.04 -10.92 -1.16
CA PRO A 268 -19.90 -11.55 -1.82
C PRO A 268 -18.63 -10.71 -1.68
N LEU A 269 -17.49 -11.40 -1.58
CA LEU A 269 -16.18 -10.79 -1.77
C LEU A 269 -15.97 -10.47 -3.25
N GLU A 270 -15.34 -9.34 -3.52
CA GLU A 270 -15.06 -8.79 -4.85
C GLU A 270 -13.55 -8.65 -5.05
N ASN A 271 -13.06 -8.62 -6.30
CA ASN A 271 -11.65 -8.39 -6.65
C ASN A 271 -10.66 -9.27 -5.85
N ILE A 272 -10.94 -10.58 -5.78
CA ILE A 272 -10.06 -11.50 -5.06
C ILE A 272 -8.77 -11.70 -5.85
N LEU A 273 -7.65 -11.25 -5.30
CA LEU A 273 -6.31 -11.43 -5.86
C LEU A 273 -5.58 -12.47 -5.03
N VAL A 274 -5.09 -13.53 -5.66
CA VAL A 274 -4.46 -14.66 -4.95
C VAL A 274 -2.95 -14.72 -5.16
N HIS A 275 -2.26 -15.30 -4.20
CA HIS A 275 -0.83 -15.58 -4.29
C HIS A 275 -0.53 -16.61 -5.41
N PRO A 276 0.62 -16.51 -6.11
CA PRO A 276 1.00 -17.48 -7.15
C PRO A 276 1.09 -18.95 -6.72
N CYS A 277 1.15 -19.23 -5.42
CA CYS A 277 1.14 -20.60 -4.90
C CYS A 277 -0.26 -21.26 -4.94
N VAL A 278 -1.31 -20.50 -5.22
CA VAL A 278 -2.69 -20.98 -5.39
C VAL A 278 -2.86 -21.65 -6.75
N GLN A 279 -3.54 -22.78 -6.80
CA GLN A 279 -3.70 -23.57 -8.03
C GLN A 279 -4.56 -22.82 -9.07
N SER A 280 -4.15 -22.85 -10.33
CA SER A 280 -4.76 -22.07 -11.42
C SER A 280 -6.24 -22.38 -11.66
N THR A 281 -6.67 -23.62 -11.45
CA THR A 281 -8.08 -24.01 -11.59
C THR A 281 -8.98 -23.24 -10.63
N ASP A 282 -8.50 -22.95 -9.43
CA ASP A 282 -9.27 -22.20 -8.43
C ASP A 282 -9.35 -20.71 -8.81
N THR A 283 -8.31 -20.17 -9.47
CA THR A 283 -8.32 -18.78 -9.95
C THR A 283 -9.38 -18.53 -11.04
N GLN A 284 -9.61 -19.51 -11.93
CA GLN A 284 -10.66 -19.39 -12.94
C GLN A 284 -12.06 -19.42 -12.32
N ILE A 285 -12.26 -20.22 -11.27
CA ILE A 285 -13.53 -20.27 -10.52
C ILE A 285 -13.79 -18.90 -9.86
N LEU A 286 -12.78 -18.29 -9.25
CA LEU A 286 -12.89 -16.96 -8.65
C LEU A 286 -13.20 -15.87 -9.68
N ASN A 287 -12.54 -15.90 -10.85
CA ASN A 287 -12.75 -14.93 -11.91
C ASN A 287 -14.15 -15.03 -12.54
N ASN A 288 -14.65 -16.24 -12.77
CA ASN A 288 -16.01 -16.44 -13.29
C ASN A 288 -17.10 -15.93 -12.33
N CYS A 289 -16.79 -15.81 -11.03
CA CYS A 289 -17.69 -15.21 -10.05
C CYS A 289 -17.68 -13.68 -10.07
N ALA A 290 -16.68 -13.05 -10.70
CA ALA A 290 -16.48 -11.60 -10.70
C ALA A 290 -16.87 -10.91 -12.02
N THR A 291 -16.95 -11.63 -13.15
CA THR A 291 -17.04 -11.02 -14.50
C THR A 291 -18.40 -11.15 -15.22
N SER A 292 -19.46 -11.66 -14.59
CA SER A 292 -20.78 -11.76 -15.25
C SER A 292 -21.66 -10.54 -14.97
N SER A 293 -21.67 -9.60 -15.92
CA SER A 293 -22.63 -8.48 -16.01
C SER A 293 -24.07 -8.92 -16.34
N HIS A 294 -24.32 -10.21 -16.50
CA HIS A 294 -25.64 -10.79 -16.73
C HIS A 294 -26.10 -11.59 -15.51
N HIS A 295 -27.09 -11.06 -14.78
CA HIS A 295 -28.02 -11.71 -13.83
C HIS A 295 -27.78 -13.20 -13.48
N GLN A 296 -26.60 -13.55 -12.98
CA GLN A 296 -26.33 -14.78 -12.24
C GLN A 296 -25.73 -14.38 -10.91
N THR A 297 -26.32 -14.92 -9.85
CA THR A 297 -26.00 -14.62 -8.45
C THR A 297 -24.50 -14.73 -8.21
N ALA A 298 -23.83 -13.62 -7.91
CA ALA A 298 -22.48 -13.64 -7.35
C ALA A 298 -22.44 -14.70 -6.25
N THR A 299 -21.65 -15.76 -6.47
CA THR A 299 -21.76 -16.95 -5.64
C THR A 299 -21.28 -16.63 -4.24
N MET A 300 -22.19 -16.67 -3.27
CA MET A 300 -21.95 -16.60 -1.83
C MET A 300 -21.18 -17.82 -1.28
N GLY A 301 -20.57 -18.61 -2.17
CA GLY A 301 -19.95 -19.88 -1.82
C GLY A 301 -18.71 -19.67 -0.94
N PRO A 302 -18.29 -20.69 -0.19
CA PRO A 302 -16.96 -20.67 0.38
C PRO A 302 -15.95 -20.47 -0.76
N TYR A 303 -15.14 -19.41 -0.68
CA TYR A 303 -14.05 -19.18 -1.62
C TYR A 303 -12.93 -20.16 -1.27
N LYS A 304 -12.89 -21.25 -2.02
CA LYS A 304 -11.95 -22.36 -1.82
C LYS A 304 -10.61 -22.00 -2.45
N LEU A 305 -9.55 -22.01 -1.64
CA LEU A 305 -8.18 -21.76 -2.07
C LEU A 305 -7.34 -22.99 -1.77
N ARG A 306 -6.85 -23.65 -2.83
CA ARG A 306 -5.91 -24.76 -2.72
C ARG A 306 -4.52 -24.32 -3.14
N PHE A 307 -3.52 -24.61 -2.32
CA PHE A 307 -2.16 -24.11 -2.52
C PHE A 307 -1.09 -25.00 -1.89
N THR A 308 0.12 -24.94 -2.46
CA THR A 308 1.33 -25.49 -1.84
C THR A 308 2.12 -24.33 -1.22
N PRO A 309 2.09 -24.16 0.10
CA PRO A 309 2.57 -22.95 0.73
C PRO A 309 4.11 -22.88 0.82
N PRO A 310 4.69 -21.66 0.74
CA PRO A 310 6.04 -21.38 1.20
C PRO A 310 6.21 -21.61 2.72
N LEU A 311 7.45 -21.61 3.20
CA LEU A 311 7.75 -21.85 4.62
C LEU A 311 7.63 -20.60 5.51
N HIS A 312 7.67 -19.42 4.92
CA HIS A 312 7.51 -18.15 5.60
C HIS A 312 6.06 -17.67 5.53
N MET A 313 5.80 -16.54 6.20
CA MET A 313 4.50 -15.90 6.17
C MET A 313 4.29 -15.22 4.82
N ILE A 314 3.16 -15.51 4.17
CA ILE A 314 2.78 -14.90 2.90
C ILE A 314 1.40 -14.26 3.00
N THR A 315 1.15 -13.29 2.12
CA THR A 315 -0.20 -12.88 1.79
C THR A 315 -0.79 -13.87 0.81
N LEU A 316 -1.74 -14.70 1.28
CA LEU A 316 -2.40 -15.72 0.47
C LEU A 316 -3.38 -15.09 -0.53
N CYS A 317 -4.15 -14.09 -0.10
CA CYS A 317 -5.00 -13.33 -1.00
C CYS A 317 -5.36 -11.95 -0.43
N HIS A 318 -5.75 -11.06 -1.33
CA HIS A 318 -6.47 -9.83 -1.04
C HIS A 318 -7.90 -9.95 -1.57
N TYR A 319 -8.82 -9.21 -0.96
CA TYR A 319 -10.18 -9.05 -1.46
C TYR A 319 -10.71 -7.67 -1.13
N THR A 320 -11.75 -7.26 -1.84
CA THR A 320 -12.60 -6.12 -1.49
C THR A 320 -13.97 -6.62 -1.07
N SER A 321 -14.68 -5.84 -0.26
CA SER A 321 -16.04 -6.18 0.13
C SER A 321 -16.89 -4.93 0.27
N GLN A 322 -18.09 -4.99 -0.31
CA GLN A 322 -19.12 -4.00 -0.08
C GLN A 322 -19.78 -4.27 1.27
N VAL A 323 -19.79 -3.27 2.15
CA VAL A 323 -20.48 -3.38 3.45
C VAL A 323 -21.76 -2.55 3.44
N ARG A 324 -22.74 -2.93 4.25
CA ARG A 324 -24.06 -2.26 4.23
C ARG A 324 -24.05 -0.92 4.95
N GLU A 325 -23.24 -0.82 6.00
CA GLU A 325 -23.22 0.32 6.90
C GLU A 325 -21.79 0.62 7.33
N LEU A 326 -21.52 1.90 7.55
CA LEU A 326 -20.29 2.38 8.18
C LEU A 326 -20.19 1.84 9.61
N PRO A 327 -18.99 1.39 10.04
CA PRO A 327 -18.79 0.93 11.40
C PRO A 327 -18.96 2.05 12.43
N ILE A 328 -18.56 3.29 12.10
CA ILE A 328 -18.73 4.46 12.97
C ILE A 328 -19.24 5.63 12.13
N ARG A 329 -20.52 5.98 12.29
CA ARG A 329 -21.06 7.18 11.65
C ARG A 329 -20.56 8.42 12.39
N GLY A 330 -20.10 9.41 11.64
CA GLY A 330 -19.51 10.62 12.16
C GLY A 330 -20.24 11.86 11.66
N TYR A 331 -20.35 12.84 12.55
CA TYR A 331 -20.88 14.16 12.27
C TYR A 331 -19.84 15.17 12.75
N TYR A 332 -19.36 16.03 11.86
CA TYR A 332 -18.35 17.04 12.19
C TYR A 332 -18.79 18.41 11.71
N GLN A 333 -18.86 19.36 12.66
CA GLN A 333 -19.11 20.76 12.39
C GLN A 333 -17.99 21.60 12.98
N MET A 334 -17.39 22.43 12.13
CA MET A 334 -16.53 23.52 12.53
C MET A 334 -17.13 24.84 12.02
N ARG A 335 -17.22 25.81 12.92
CA ARG A 335 -17.65 27.17 12.62
C ARG A 335 -16.67 28.19 13.21
N GLY A 336 -16.62 29.37 12.60
CA GLY A 336 -15.76 30.47 13.00
C GLY A 336 -14.66 30.76 11.98
N GLU A 337 -14.10 31.95 12.05
CA GLU A 337 -13.07 32.45 11.13
C GLU A 337 -11.88 33.01 11.91
N GLY A 338 -10.75 33.18 11.21
CA GLY A 338 -9.53 33.74 11.81
C GLY A 338 -8.88 32.85 12.88
N ASN A 339 -8.62 33.42 14.05
CA ASN A 339 -7.84 32.76 15.10
C ASN A 339 -8.68 31.95 16.09
N LYS A 340 -10.00 31.81 15.89
CA LYS A 340 -10.86 31.07 16.84
C LYS A 340 -11.96 30.29 16.13
N VAL A 341 -12.09 29.01 16.49
CA VAL A 341 -13.13 28.12 15.96
C VAL A 341 -13.87 27.39 17.07
N LYS A 342 -15.13 27.06 16.80
CA LYS A 342 -15.96 26.16 17.62
C LYS A 342 -16.21 24.88 16.83
N LEU A 343 -16.08 23.74 17.52
CA LEU A 343 -16.20 22.41 16.95
C LEU A 343 -17.29 21.63 17.69
N LEU A 344 -18.06 20.86 16.93
CA LEU A 344 -18.91 19.77 17.42
C LEU A 344 -18.54 18.53 16.61
N VAL A 345 -18.20 17.46 17.29
CA VAL A 345 -18.09 16.12 16.70
C VAL A 345 -19.03 15.18 17.42
N GLN A 346 -19.78 14.37 16.67
CA GLN A 346 -20.56 13.26 17.21
C GLN A 346 -20.20 11.99 16.46
N LEU A 347 -19.97 10.91 17.19
CA LEU A 347 -19.66 9.60 16.63
C LEU A 347 -20.67 8.58 17.16
N LYS A 348 -21.22 7.75 16.27
CA LYS A 348 -22.14 6.67 16.58
C LYS A 348 -21.60 5.34 16.08
N LEU A 349 -21.41 4.40 16.99
CA LEU A 349 -20.99 3.04 16.66
C LEU A 349 -22.17 2.27 16.03
N GLY A 350 -21.89 1.60 14.91
CA GLY A 350 -22.85 0.73 14.24
C GLY A 350 -23.25 -0.45 15.14
N ALA A 351 -24.54 -0.80 15.14
CA ALA A 351 -25.10 -1.79 16.07
C ALA A 351 -24.49 -3.20 15.96
N LYS A 352 -23.88 -3.53 14.82
CA LYS A 352 -23.23 -4.82 14.55
C LYS A 352 -21.72 -4.81 14.79
N VAL A 353 -21.14 -3.67 15.14
CA VAL A 353 -19.72 -3.54 15.42
C VAL A 353 -19.46 -3.92 16.87
N LYS A 354 -18.43 -4.72 17.09
CA LYS A 354 -17.98 -5.08 18.44
C LYS A 354 -17.55 -3.81 19.18
N ASN A 355 -18.24 -3.48 20.27
CA ASN A 355 -17.92 -2.32 21.11
C ASN A 355 -16.74 -2.61 22.06
N HIS A 356 -15.59 -2.94 21.46
CA HIS A 356 -14.34 -3.20 22.16
C HIS A 356 -13.19 -2.90 21.19
N PHE A 357 -12.51 -1.79 21.45
CA PHE A 357 -11.39 -1.31 20.64
C PHE A 357 -10.08 -1.56 21.38
N GLU A 358 -9.04 -1.90 20.62
CA GLU A 358 -7.67 -1.76 21.13
C GLU A 358 -7.34 -0.28 21.35
N PHE A 359 -7.71 0.55 20.36
CA PHE A 359 -7.73 2.00 20.46
C PHE A 359 -8.82 2.59 19.55
N CYS A 360 -9.31 3.77 19.91
CA CYS A 360 -10.20 4.59 19.10
C CYS A 360 -9.88 6.06 19.37
N GLU A 361 -9.37 6.75 18.36
CA GLU A 361 -8.86 8.11 18.42
C GLU A 361 -9.35 8.90 17.20
N LEU A 362 -9.81 10.12 17.41
CA LEU A 362 -10.15 11.06 16.34
C LEU A 362 -9.14 12.21 16.32
N GLN A 363 -8.52 12.46 15.17
CA GLN A 363 -7.59 13.58 14.99
C GLN A 363 -8.21 14.66 14.11
N ILE A 364 -8.14 15.91 14.58
CA ILE A 364 -8.60 17.09 13.84
C ILE A 364 -7.38 17.96 13.51
N PRO A 365 -6.82 17.87 12.29
CA PRO A 365 -5.73 18.71 11.85
C PRO A 365 -6.19 20.13 11.47
N PHE A 366 -5.33 21.12 11.75
CA PHE A 366 -5.52 22.52 11.37
C PHE A 366 -4.34 22.99 10.51
N TYR A 367 -4.36 22.65 9.23
CA TYR A 367 -3.25 22.91 8.31
C TYR A 367 -3.08 24.40 7.96
N ASN A 368 -4.17 25.15 7.88
CA ASN A 368 -4.20 26.54 7.41
C ASN A 368 -4.31 27.59 8.53
N ARG A 369 -4.13 27.20 9.80
CA ARG A 369 -4.21 28.08 10.96
C ARG A 369 -2.97 27.91 11.82
N GLY A 370 -2.55 28.94 12.54
CA GLY A 370 -1.36 28.92 13.39
C GLY A 370 -1.41 27.81 14.46
N PRO A 371 -0.31 27.56 15.19
CA PRO A 371 -0.32 26.58 16.29
C PRO A 371 -1.44 26.86 17.30
N ILE A 372 -2.05 25.81 17.83
CA ILE A 372 -3.10 25.91 18.85
C ILE A 372 -2.48 26.51 20.11
N GLN A 373 -2.97 27.70 20.49
CA GLN A 373 -2.53 28.41 21.67
C GLN A 373 -3.33 27.95 22.90
N THR A 374 -4.67 27.91 22.77
CA THR A 374 -5.58 27.47 23.83
C THR A 374 -6.72 26.65 23.26
N TYR A 375 -7.22 25.70 24.05
CA TYR A 375 -8.41 24.94 23.70
C TYR A 375 -9.24 24.64 24.95
N LYS A 376 -10.56 24.67 24.80
CA LYS A 376 -11.52 24.22 25.82
C LYS A 376 -12.36 23.12 25.22
N THR A 377 -12.34 21.94 25.82
CA THR A 377 -13.06 20.75 25.32
C THR A 377 -13.98 20.17 26.37
N THR A 378 -15.11 19.63 25.94
CA THR A 378 -16.04 18.86 26.78
C THR A 378 -16.38 17.55 26.06
N PRO A 379 -15.47 16.55 26.10
CA PRO A 379 -15.75 15.22 25.57
C PRO A 379 -16.74 14.48 26.48
N SER A 380 -17.68 13.73 25.90
CA SER A 380 -18.58 12.86 26.67
C SER A 380 -17.92 11.55 27.11
N ALA A 381 -16.80 11.19 26.49
CA ALA A 381 -15.99 10.02 26.81
C ALA A 381 -14.53 10.28 26.44
N GLY A 382 -13.61 9.67 27.19
CA GLY A 382 -12.19 9.79 26.90
C GLY A 382 -11.59 11.17 27.20
N SER A 383 -10.50 11.53 26.52
CA SER A 383 -9.74 12.76 26.78
C SER A 383 -9.17 13.37 25.51
N THR A 384 -8.83 14.65 25.56
CA THR A 384 -8.25 15.39 24.43
C THR A 384 -6.79 15.73 24.68
N VAL A 385 -5.96 15.62 23.65
CA VAL A 385 -4.54 15.94 23.69
C VAL A 385 -4.15 16.73 22.44
N LEU A 386 -3.07 17.49 22.52
CA LEU A 386 -2.49 18.15 21.35
C LEU A 386 -1.30 17.35 20.82
N SER A 387 -1.10 17.39 19.51
CA SER A 387 0.15 16.94 18.90
C SER A 387 1.33 17.80 19.37
N ALA A 388 2.55 17.28 19.23
CA ALA A 388 3.79 17.97 19.63
C ALA A 388 3.97 19.34 18.93
N ASP A 389 3.56 19.44 17.65
CA ASP A 389 3.57 20.68 16.85
C ASP A 389 2.37 21.60 17.12
N ARG A 390 1.44 21.18 17.98
CA ARG A 390 0.19 21.87 18.31
C ARG A 390 -0.68 22.20 17.10
N ARG A 391 -0.60 21.42 16.01
CA ARG A 391 -1.45 21.58 14.82
C ARG A 391 -2.61 20.60 14.75
N ILE A 392 -2.64 19.59 15.63
CA ILE A 392 -3.70 18.58 15.69
C ILE A 392 -4.29 18.56 17.09
N LEU A 393 -5.63 18.64 17.15
CA LEU A 393 -6.39 18.28 18.34
C LEU A 393 -6.81 16.82 18.22
N ALA A 394 -6.25 15.96 19.06
CA ALA A 394 -6.59 14.54 19.11
C ALA A 394 -7.58 14.27 20.25
N TRP A 395 -8.58 13.44 19.99
CA TRP A 395 -9.56 12.97 20.95
C TRP A 395 -9.45 11.46 21.10
N ASN A 396 -8.87 11.05 22.22
CA ASN A 396 -8.75 9.66 22.63
C ASN A 396 -10.07 9.21 23.25
N ILE A 397 -10.90 8.51 22.48
CA ILE A 397 -12.24 8.06 22.92
C ILE A 397 -12.10 6.89 23.91
N GLY A 398 -11.06 6.06 23.73
CA GLY A 398 -10.74 4.92 24.59
C GLY A 398 -11.15 3.58 23.98
N GLN A 399 -11.38 2.58 24.85
CA GLN A 399 -11.57 1.18 24.42
C GLN A 399 -13.03 0.80 24.14
N LYS A 400 -14.02 1.66 24.43
CA LYS A 400 -15.44 1.39 24.17
C LYS A 400 -16.28 2.66 24.19
N PHE A 401 -17.38 2.64 23.46
CA PHE A 401 -18.44 3.65 23.53
C PHE A 401 -19.38 3.31 24.71
N PRO A 402 -20.15 4.28 25.23
CA PRO A 402 -21.16 4.00 26.25
C PRO A 402 -22.20 2.99 25.76
N THR A 403 -22.38 1.88 26.48
CA THR A 403 -23.17 0.73 26.00
C THR A 403 -24.64 1.05 25.71
N LYS A 404 -25.23 2.04 26.40
CA LYS A 404 -26.65 2.40 26.23
C LYS A 404 -26.91 3.20 24.95
N SER A 405 -26.06 4.18 24.65
CA SER A 405 -26.24 5.07 23.51
C SER A 405 -25.45 4.62 22.28
N LEU A 406 -24.33 3.93 22.48
CA LEU A 406 -23.32 3.67 21.44
C LEU A 406 -22.89 4.96 20.72
N GLU A 407 -22.94 6.09 21.43
CA GLU A 407 -22.69 7.42 20.91
C GLU A 407 -21.77 8.19 21.86
N VAL A 408 -20.85 8.96 21.26
CA VAL A 408 -19.96 9.90 21.96
C VAL A 408 -19.94 11.23 21.23
N GLN A 409 -19.68 12.31 21.96
CA GLN A 409 -19.59 13.65 21.41
C GLN A 409 -18.43 14.45 22.00
N LEU A 410 -17.90 15.38 21.22
CA LEU A 410 -16.90 16.36 21.61
C LEU A 410 -17.38 17.75 21.19
N ASN A 411 -17.55 18.64 22.16
CA ASN A 411 -17.57 20.08 21.89
C ASN A 411 -16.21 20.68 22.19
N ALA A 412 -15.72 21.56 21.32
CA ALA A 412 -14.46 22.26 21.54
C ALA A 412 -14.54 23.73 21.11
N THR A 413 -13.78 24.58 21.79
CA THR A 413 -13.42 25.92 21.30
C THR A 413 -11.90 25.98 21.24
N VAL A 414 -11.35 26.26 20.06
CA VAL A 414 -9.90 26.26 19.81
C VAL A 414 -9.50 27.66 19.37
N THR A 415 -8.42 28.18 19.95
CA THR A 415 -7.82 29.47 19.61
C THR A 415 -6.39 29.25 19.13
N PHE A 416 -6.03 29.88 18.03
CA PHE A 416 -4.75 29.76 17.34
C PHE A 416 -3.90 31.01 17.58
N ALA A 417 -2.58 30.84 17.59
CA ALA A 417 -1.68 31.97 17.45
C ALA A 417 -1.79 32.56 16.04
N ASP A 418 -1.46 33.85 15.88
CA ASP A 418 -1.37 34.45 14.56
C ASP A 418 -0.36 33.68 13.70
N ASN A 419 -0.66 33.55 12.40
CA ASN A 419 0.21 32.90 11.42
C ASN A 419 1.49 33.74 11.25
N MET A 420 2.43 33.61 12.18
CA MET A 420 3.82 33.92 11.93
C MET A 420 4.25 32.99 10.81
N ALA A 421 4.65 33.56 9.67
CA ALA A 421 5.04 32.83 8.47
C ALA A 421 5.86 31.59 8.85
N THR A 422 5.27 30.41 8.64
CA THR A 422 5.93 29.13 8.89
C THR A 422 7.23 29.13 8.09
N PRO A 423 8.38 28.71 8.66
CA PRO A 423 9.61 28.59 7.89
C PRO A 423 9.36 27.76 6.63
N PRO A 424 9.87 28.17 5.45
CA PRO A 424 9.55 27.60 4.14
C PRO A 424 9.96 26.13 3.93
N HIS A 425 10.44 25.45 4.97
CA HIS A 425 11.00 24.10 4.91
C HIS A 425 10.14 23.00 5.56
N SER A 426 8.94 23.29 6.10
CA SER A 426 8.02 22.21 6.50
C SER A 426 7.18 21.72 5.32
N LEU A 427 7.83 21.16 4.30
CA LEU A 427 7.21 20.55 3.11
C LEU A 427 6.27 19.35 3.41
N LEU A 428 6.08 19.00 4.68
CA LEU A 428 5.50 17.72 5.09
C LEU A 428 4.03 17.77 5.55
N ARG A 429 3.35 18.92 5.60
CA ARG A 429 2.09 18.96 6.35
C ARG A 429 1.07 20.05 6.02
N GLU A 430 1.05 20.59 4.82
CA GLU A 430 -0.06 21.45 4.38
C GLU A 430 -0.90 20.69 3.35
N ASP A 431 -2.17 20.40 3.69
CA ASP A 431 -3.15 19.97 2.69
C ASP A 431 -3.68 21.24 2.00
N PRO A 432 -3.34 21.48 0.72
CA PRO A 432 -3.71 22.73 0.03
C PRO A 432 -5.22 22.91 -0.12
N PHE A 433 -6.00 21.84 -0.02
CA PHE A 433 -7.46 21.92 -0.08
C PHE A 433 -8.07 22.39 1.25
N CYS A 434 -7.39 22.09 2.36
CA CYS A 434 -7.87 22.40 3.71
C CYS A 434 -7.63 23.87 4.07
N THR A 435 -8.40 24.76 3.45
CA THR A 435 -8.40 26.20 3.68
C THR A 435 -9.76 26.69 4.20
N GLY A 436 -9.80 27.83 4.90
CA GLY A 436 -11.03 28.37 5.51
C GLY A 436 -11.72 27.36 6.45
N LEU A 437 -12.91 26.91 6.03
CA LEU A 437 -13.73 25.91 6.71
C LEU A 437 -13.57 24.50 6.13
N ASN A 438 -12.82 24.33 5.04
CA ASN A 438 -12.53 23.03 4.46
C ASN A 438 -11.59 22.30 5.41
N SER A 439 -12.14 21.33 6.13
CA SER A 439 -11.40 20.53 7.09
C SER A 439 -12.10 19.18 7.25
N TYR A 440 -11.36 18.22 7.78
CA TYR A 440 -11.90 16.91 8.10
C TYR A 440 -11.41 16.48 9.49
N ALA A 441 -12.17 15.59 10.11
CA ALA A 441 -11.71 14.81 11.25
C ALA A 441 -11.35 13.40 10.75
N GLN A 442 -10.18 12.91 11.12
CA GLN A 442 -9.69 11.58 10.75
C GLN A 442 -9.87 10.64 11.93
N LEU A 443 -10.58 9.53 11.71
CA LEU A 443 -10.81 8.52 12.73
C LEU A 443 -9.82 7.37 12.58
N TYR A 444 -9.20 6.99 13.70
CA TYR A 444 -8.29 5.88 13.84
C TYR A 444 -8.86 4.90 14.86
N PHE A 445 -9.11 3.66 14.46
CA PHE A 445 -9.55 2.61 15.37
C PHE A 445 -9.04 1.24 14.95
N ARG A 446 -8.96 0.35 15.93
CA ARG A 446 -8.64 -1.06 15.74
C ARG A 446 -9.49 -1.93 16.64
N VAL A 447 -10.03 -3.01 16.08
CA VAL A 447 -10.90 -3.99 16.75
C VAL A 447 -10.31 -5.38 16.52
N SER A 448 -9.90 -6.05 17.60
CA SER A 448 -9.42 -7.43 17.52
C SER A 448 -10.56 -8.43 17.45
N ASP A 449 -10.30 -9.55 16.80
CA ASP A 449 -11.22 -10.67 16.62
C ASP A 449 -12.55 -10.22 16.01
N TYR A 450 -12.45 -9.45 14.92
CA TYR A 450 -13.60 -8.90 14.19
C TYR A 450 -13.26 -8.70 12.70
N THR A 451 -14.25 -8.91 11.84
CA THR A 451 -14.25 -8.56 10.42
C THR A 451 -15.56 -7.84 10.10
N GLN A 452 -15.48 -6.72 9.39
CA GLN A 452 -16.64 -5.93 8.96
C GLN A 452 -17.42 -6.63 7.83
N SER A 453 -16.76 -7.36 6.94
CA SER A 453 -17.44 -8.15 5.91
C SER A 453 -18.15 -9.40 6.48
N GLY A 454 -17.74 -9.82 7.69
CA GLY A 454 -18.12 -11.10 8.27
C GLY A 454 -17.32 -12.29 7.72
N CYS A 455 -16.31 -12.06 6.87
CA CYS A 455 -15.42 -13.10 6.36
C CYS A 455 -14.76 -13.87 7.51
N TYR A 456 -14.75 -15.20 7.41
CA TYR A 456 -14.12 -16.08 8.38
C TYR A 456 -13.58 -17.35 7.72
N ILE A 457 -12.65 -18.01 8.42
CA ILE A 457 -12.20 -19.36 8.11
C ILE A 457 -12.72 -20.28 9.21
N ASP A 458 -13.36 -21.38 8.84
CA ASP A 458 -13.66 -22.46 9.78
C ASP A 458 -12.42 -23.35 9.93
N PRO A 459 -11.79 -23.45 11.11
CA PRO A 459 -10.63 -24.29 11.31
C PRO A 459 -10.87 -25.77 11.00
N ARG A 460 -12.12 -26.26 11.06
CA ARG A 460 -12.47 -27.65 10.70
C ARG A 460 -12.53 -27.87 9.19
N SER A 461 -12.66 -26.80 8.41
CA SER A 461 -12.72 -26.85 6.94
C SER A 461 -11.34 -26.88 6.28
N ILE A 462 -10.26 -26.67 7.06
CA ILE A 462 -8.88 -26.71 6.57
C ILE A 462 -8.52 -28.17 6.28
N GLN A 463 -8.12 -28.45 5.04
CA GLN A 463 -7.67 -29.78 4.62
C GLN A 463 -6.19 -29.72 4.27
N VAL A 464 -5.44 -30.75 4.67
CA VAL A 464 -4.02 -30.90 4.36
C VAL A 464 -3.80 -32.25 3.71
N TYR A 465 -3.12 -32.27 2.57
CA TYR A 465 -2.71 -33.49 1.88
C TYR A 465 -1.18 -33.54 1.73
N PRO A 466 -0.51 -34.66 2.07
CA PRO A 466 -1.06 -35.85 2.74
C PRO A 466 -1.59 -35.52 4.14
N ASN A 467 -2.55 -36.32 4.61
CA ASN A 467 -3.24 -36.05 5.87
C ASN A 467 -2.23 -35.98 7.04
N THR A 468 -2.15 -34.81 7.67
CA THR A 468 -1.19 -34.50 8.72
C THR A 468 -1.91 -33.85 9.89
N LYS A 469 -1.74 -34.39 11.10
CA LYS A 469 -2.27 -33.77 12.32
C LYS A 469 -1.53 -32.46 12.57
N HIS A 470 -2.27 -31.36 12.61
CA HIS A 470 -1.71 -30.02 12.76
C HIS A 470 -2.50 -29.18 13.78
N LYS A 471 -1.86 -28.14 14.31
CA LYS A 471 -2.53 -27.10 15.09
C LYS A 471 -2.92 -25.96 14.16
N SER A 472 -4.21 -25.59 14.14
CA SER A 472 -4.70 -24.42 13.38
C SER A 472 -4.89 -23.23 14.30
N ILE A 473 -4.35 -22.08 13.93
CA ILE A 473 -4.55 -20.80 14.60
C ILE A 473 -5.13 -19.83 13.59
N ILE A 474 -6.26 -19.23 13.90
CA ILE A 474 -6.94 -18.26 13.04
C ILE A 474 -7.15 -16.99 13.87
N THR A 475 -6.73 -15.86 13.31
CA THR A 475 -6.90 -14.54 13.92
C THR A 475 -7.63 -13.60 12.98
N LYS A 476 -8.31 -12.60 13.56
CA LYS A 476 -9.06 -11.59 12.81
C LYS A 476 -8.76 -10.22 13.38
N GLU A 477 -8.68 -9.22 12.51
CA GLU A 477 -8.46 -7.83 12.89
C GLU A 477 -9.21 -6.91 11.93
N PHE A 478 -9.79 -5.84 12.47
CA PHE A 478 -10.41 -4.78 11.69
C PHE A 478 -9.88 -3.41 12.11
N THR A 479 -9.36 -2.66 11.13
CA THR A 479 -8.65 -1.41 11.38
C THR A 479 -9.09 -0.32 10.39
N SER A 480 -9.15 0.93 10.82
CA SER A 480 -9.34 2.07 9.89
C SER A 480 -8.05 2.38 9.15
N SER A 481 -8.12 2.76 7.86
CA SER A 481 -6.97 3.32 7.13
C SER A 481 -7.18 4.80 6.80
N GLU A 482 -8.07 5.11 5.84
CA GLU A 482 -8.46 6.48 5.47
C GLU A 482 -9.91 6.73 5.85
N TYR A 483 -10.17 7.13 7.09
CA TYR A 483 -11.52 7.32 7.62
C TYR A 483 -11.78 8.80 7.94
N LYS A 484 -12.22 9.55 6.92
CA LYS A 484 -12.43 11.00 6.99
C LYS A 484 -13.89 11.34 7.20
N ILE A 485 -14.14 12.29 8.09
CA ILE A 485 -15.45 12.93 8.29
C ILE A 485 -15.26 14.41 7.97
N TRP A 486 -15.81 14.88 6.85
CA TRP A 486 -15.67 16.26 6.41
C TRP A 486 -16.52 17.21 7.25
N ASN A 487 -16.04 18.45 7.40
CA ASN A 487 -16.80 19.51 8.02
C ASN A 487 -18.05 19.82 7.19
N SER A 488 -19.23 19.72 7.80
CA SER A 488 -20.51 20.02 7.14
C SER A 488 -20.62 21.47 6.64
N HIS A 489 -19.79 22.38 7.17
CA HIS A 489 -19.77 23.81 6.80
C HIS A 489 -18.68 24.22 5.81
N GLY A 490 -17.78 23.31 5.43
CA GLY A 490 -16.75 23.55 4.41
C GLY A 490 -17.02 22.75 3.15
N ASP A 491 -16.22 22.95 2.12
CA ASP A 491 -16.15 22.04 0.97
C ASP A 491 -15.40 20.76 1.33
N ALA A 492 -15.60 19.73 0.50
CA ALA A 492 -15.02 18.40 0.69
C ALA A 492 -14.46 17.88 -0.63
N GLN A 493 -13.35 17.15 -0.57
CA GLN A 493 -12.87 16.40 -1.73
C GLN A 493 -13.83 15.24 -1.98
N VAL A 494 -14.54 15.31 -3.11
CA VAL A 494 -15.52 14.31 -3.48
C VAL A 494 -14.83 13.15 -4.18
N VAL A 495 -15.12 11.92 -3.74
CA VAL A 495 -14.69 10.72 -4.44
C VAL A 495 -15.24 10.76 -5.87
N TYR A 496 -14.35 10.64 -6.85
CA TYR A 496 -14.75 10.55 -8.24
C TYR A 496 -15.51 9.23 -8.47
N THR A 497 -16.78 9.34 -8.81
CA THR A 497 -17.57 8.23 -9.33
C THR A 497 -17.60 8.39 -10.84
N PRO A 498 -16.95 7.48 -11.62
CA PRO A 498 -17.05 7.53 -13.07
C PRO A 498 -18.52 7.54 -13.47
N ALA A 499 -18.91 8.45 -14.38
CA ALA A 499 -20.23 8.38 -14.96
C ALA A 499 -20.41 7.00 -15.61
N PRO A 500 -21.60 6.36 -15.51
CA PRO A 500 -21.85 5.14 -16.25
C PRO A 500 -21.57 5.45 -17.73
N THR A 501 -20.60 4.74 -18.30
CA THR A 501 -20.41 4.76 -19.74
C THR A 501 -21.70 4.23 -20.33
N ASN A 502 -22.45 5.11 -21.01
CA ASN A 502 -23.48 4.70 -21.94
C ASN A 502 -22.76 4.02 -23.12
N GLU A 503 -22.28 2.80 -22.91
CA GLU A 503 -21.98 1.88 -24.01
C GLU A 503 -23.34 1.43 -24.54
N GLY A 504 -23.77 2.10 -25.61
CA GLY A 504 -24.86 1.67 -26.47
C GLY A 504 -24.39 0.71 -27.54
#